data_AF-D7LB32-F1
#
_entry.id   AF-D7LB32-F1
#
_cell.length_a   1.000
_cell.length_b   1.000
_cell.length_c   1.000
_cell.angle_alpha   90.00
_cell.angle_beta   90.00
_cell.angle_gamma   90.00
#
_symmetry.space_group_name_H-M   'P 1'
#
loop_
_entity.id
_entity.type
_entity.pdbx_description
1 polymer ?
#
loop_
_entity_poly.entity_id
_entity_poly.type
_entity_poly.pdbx_seq_one_letter_code
_entity_poly.pdbx_strand_id
1 'polypeptide(L)'
;MELIPPPILANILSQIGEQGFRLLGPFIAAGPTMKETVYLREVLVKADLSEFIYNGELVSETSMFKPFLMKCYEKGKITALFVESLQRLTQDGPSQDTLDMLAESSTLTLNAHFAFGMMLLCCGAVEEDSYVVEAFLEKVTDLIEGFLTVDQVELQIKSMGASGAGVFYRHFNLIQLGLICKLVHPTSFDICDHCFAFNYAVRFLNMC
;
A
#
# COMPACT_ATOMS: atom_id res chain seq x y z
N MET A 1 -9.44 37.59 17.09
CA MET A 1 -8.13 37.59 17.77
C MET A 1 -7.42 36.32 17.32
N GLU A 2 -6.57 36.40 16.29
CA GLU A 2 -5.73 35.26 15.91
C GLU A 2 -4.59 35.17 16.92
N LEU A 3 -4.64 34.17 17.80
CA LEU A 3 -3.69 34.03 18.91
C LEU A 3 -2.29 33.59 18.45
N ILE A 4 -2.18 33.01 17.25
CA ILE A 4 -0.94 32.45 16.68
C ILE A 4 -0.90 32.80 15.18
N PRO A 5 0.21 33.34 14.65
CA PRO A 5 0.36 33.59 13.22
C PRO A 5 0.17 32.31 12.39
N PRO A 6 -0.52 32.35 11.23
CA PRO A 6 -0.81 31.15 10.43
C PRO A 6 0.42 30.27 10.09
N PRO A 7 1.59 30.83 9.72
CA PRO A 7 2.77 30.01 9.44
C PRO A 7 3.30 29.27 10.67
N ILE A 8 3.21 29.89 11.85
CA ILE A 8 3.65 29.28 13.11
C ILE A 8 2.69 28.15 13.48
N LEU A 9 1.38 28.38 13.32
CA LEU A 9 0.38 27.36 13.57
C LEU A 9 0.55 26.15 12.64
N ALA A 10 0.76 26.37 11.34
CA ALA A 10 1.00 25.30 10.39
C ALA A 10 2.28 24.51 10.73
N ASN A 11 3.35 25.18 11.16
CA ASN A 11 4.56 24.50 11.62
C ASN A 11 4.31 23.63 12.87
N ILE A 12 3.55 24.12 13.85
CA ILE A 12 3.17 23.34 15.03
C ILE A 12 2.37 22.10 14.62
N LEU A 13 1.33 22.27 13.81
CA LEU A 13 0.50 21.16 13.35
C LEU A 13 1.30 20.16 12.52
N SER A 14 2.24 20.64 11.72
CA SER A 14 3.13 19.80 10.94
C SER A 14 3.99 18.89 11.82
N GLN A 15 4.57 19.43 12.90
CA GLN A 15 5.32 18.64 13.90
C GLN A 15 4.44 17.65 14.67
N ILE A 16 3.18 18.02 14.94
CA ILE A 16 2.20 17.08 15.53
C ILE A 16 1.86 15.96 14.54
N GLY A 17 1.67 16.31 13.27
CA GLY A 17 1.38 15.35 12.21
C GLY A 17 2.52 14.35 11.98
N GLU A 18 3.78 14.80 12.08
CA GLU A 18 4.97 13.93 12.01
C GLU A 18 4.99 12.84 13.08
N GLN A 19 4.34 13.07 14.23
CA GLN A 19 4.23 12.06 15.30
C GLN A 19 3.08 11.07 15.08
N GLY A 20 2.20 11.35 14.10
CA GLY A 20 1.05 10.51 13.76
C GLY A 20 -0.16 11.34 13.37
N PHE A 21 -0.74 11.02 12.21
CA PHE A 21 -1.86 11.81 11.65
C PHE A 21 -3.09 11.90 12.57
N ARG A 22 -3.36 10.89 13.41
CA ARG A 22 -4.52 10.91 14.33
C ARG A 22 -4.46 12.06 15.33
N LEU A 23 -3.26 12.53 15.68
CA LEU A 23 -3.07 13.67 16.58
C LEU A 23 -3.59 14.99 15.98
N LEU A 24 -3.82 15.02 14.67
CA LEU A 24 -4.44 16.15 13.98
C LEU A 24 -5.98 16.18 14.14
N GLY A 25 -6.60 15.07 14.55
CA GLY A 25 -8.05 14.92 14.68
C GLY A 25 -8.73 15.99 15.54
N PRO A 26 -8.23 16.30 16.76
CA PRO A 26 -8.78 17.37 17.58
C PRO A 26 -8.78 18.74 16.89
N PHE A 27 -7.76 19.04 16.08
CA PHE A 27 -7.66 20.31 15.36
C PHE A 27 -8.63 20.38 14.18
N ILE A 28 -8.86 19.25 13.49
CA ILE A 28 -9.91 19.14 12.47
C ILE A 28 -11.29 19.41 13.11
N ALA A 29 -11.54 18.87 14.31
CA ALA A 29 -12.80 19.01 15.03
C ALA A 29 -13.00 20.41 15.65
N ALA A 30 -11.92 21.15 15.93
CA ALA A 30 -11.97 22.45 16.59
C ALA A 30 -12.67 23.55 15.76
N GLY A 31 -12.75 23.41 14.45
CA GLY A 31 -13.52 24.30 13.58
C GLY A 31 -12.90 24.50 12.18
N PRO A 32 -13.59 25.27 11.31
CA PRO A 32 -13.19 25.43 9.90
C PRO A 32 -11.76 25.96 9.72
N THR A 33 -11.37 26.99 10.47
CA THR A 33 -10.03 27.60 10.37
C THR A 33 -8.91 26.61 10.73
N MET A 34 -9.10 25.84 11.80
CA MET A 34 -8.12 24.82 12.20
C MET A 34 -8.06 23.67 11.21
N LYS A 35 -9.23 23.23 10.72
CA LYS A 35 -9.36 22.22 9.67
C LYS A 35 -8.62 22.64 8.39
N GLU A 36 -8.82 23.87 7.94
CA GLU A 36 -8.11 24.42 6.77
C GLU A 36 -6.60 24.42 6.99
N THR A 37 -6.14 24.78 8.19
CA THR A 37 -4.71 24.78 8.53
C THR A 37 -4.13 23.36 8.53
N VAL A 38 -4.85 22.37 9.06
CA VAL A 38 -4.44 20.95 9.01
C VAL A 38 -4.29 20.45 7.56
N TYR A 39 -5.13 20.94 6.64
CA TYR A 39 -5.08 20.56 5.23
C TYR A 39 -4.12 21.40 4.38
N LEU A 40 -3.30 22.26 4.99
CA LEU A 40 -2.19 22.91 4.31
C LEU A 40 -1.15 21.89 3.84
N ARG A 41 -0.52 22.19 2.71
CA ARG A 41 0.48 21.31 2.10
C ARG A 41 1.61 20.98 3.08
N GLU A 42 2.16 21.97 3.79
CA GLU A 42 3.25 21.76 4.75
C GLU A 42 2.91 20.82 5.92
N VAL A 43 1.64 20.73 6.30
CA VAL A 43 1.18 19.78 7.33
C VAL A 43 1.03 18.39 6.71
N LEU A 44 0.29 18.29 5.60
CA LEU A 44 -0.02 17.01 4.98
C LEU A 44 1.22 16.27 4.47
N VAL A 45 2.19 16.96 3.86
CA VAL A 45 3.42 16.32 3.34
C VAL A 45 4.35 15.82 4.44
N LYS A 46 4.11 16.22 5.71
CA LYS A 46 4.89 15.81 6.86
C LYS A 46 4.14 14.85 7.79
N ALA A 47 2.82 14.76 7.65
CA ALA A 47 2.02 13.80 8.38
C ALA A 47 2.57 12.37 8.21
N ASP A 48 2.72 11.67 9.34
CA ASP A 48 3.03 10.25 9.35
C ASP A 48 1.75 9.44 9.08
N LEU A 49 1.83 8.62 8.03
CA LEU A 49 0.76 7.75 7.54
C LEU A 49 1.06 6.27 7.78
N SER A 50 2.09 5.95 8.56
CA SER A 50 2.53 4.59 8.87
C SER A 50 1.38 3.69 9.31
N GLU A 51 0.46 4.20 10.13
CA GLU A 51 -0.70 3.44 10.61
C GLU A 51 -1.64 2.94 9.49
N PHE A 52 -1.75 3.65 8.35
CA PHE A 52 -2.53 3.16 7.20
C PHE A 52 -1.90 1.91 6.55
N ILE A 53 -0.61 1.66 6.78
CA ILE A 53 0.08 0.44 6.34
C ILE A 53 -0.27 -0.74 7.27
N TYR A 54 -0.34 -0.49 8.57
CA TYR A 54 -0.60 -1.54 9.58
C TYR A 54 -2.08 -1.79 9.85
N ASN A 55 -2.95 -0.86 9.48
CA ASN A 55 -4.39 -0.94 9.68
C ASN A 55 -5.15 -0.54 8.40
N GLY A 56 -5.41 -1.54 7.55
CA GLY A 56 -6.10 -1.37 6.27
C GLY A 56 -7.56 -0.92 6.40
N GLU A 57 -8.21 -1.13 7.55
CA GLU A 57 -9.58 -0.65 7.80
C GLU A 57 -9.66 0.88 7.67
N LEU A 58 -8.55 1.59 7.94
CA LEU A 58 -8.47 3.04 7.85
C LEU A 58 -8.57 3.55 6.39
N VAL A 59 -8.24 2.70 5.41
CA VAL A 59 -8.26 3.01 3.97
C VAL A 59 -9.64 2.75 3.35
N SER A 60 -10.53 2.07 4.06
CA SER A 60 -11.90 1.79 3.61
C SER A 60 -12.65 3.08 3.25
N GLU A 61 -13.50 3.03 2.21
CA GLU A 61 -14.38 4.14 1.82
C GLU A 61 -15.30 4.61 2.97
N THR A 62 -15.62 3.74 3.93
CA THR A 62 -16.45 4.07 5.10
C THR A 62 -15.66 4.65 6.27
N SER A 63 -14.33 4.64 6.20
CA SER A 63 -13.45 5.15 7.25
C SER A 63 -13.58 6.67 7.38
N MET A 64 -13.74 7.15 8.63
CA MET A 64 -13.70 8.59 8.91
C MET A 64 -12.35 9.24 8.57
N PHE A 65 -11.29 8.43 8.38
CA PHE A 65 -9.95 8.89 8.04
C PHE A 65 -9.69 8.91 6.53
N LYS A 66 -10.55 8.29 5.71
CA LYS A 66 -10.43 8.31 4.25
C LYS A 66 -10.29 9.71 3.66
N PRO A 67 -11.08 10.73 4.08
CA PRO A 67 -10.91 12.09 3.55
C PRO A 67 -9.53 12.69 3.81
N PHE A 68 -8.92 12.37 4.96
CA PHE A 68 -7.57 12.84 5.29
C PHE A 68 -6.52 12.15 4.42
N LEU A 69 -6.64 10.84 4.23
CA LEU A 69 -5.79 10.07 3.33
C LEU A 69 -5.84 10.63 1.90
N MET A 70 -7.04 10.90 1.37
CA MET A 70 -7.21 11.46 0.03
C MET A 70 -6.59 12.85 -0.10
N LYS A 71 -6.65 13.67 0.94
CA LYS A 71 -5.95 14.97 0.95
C LYS A 71 -4.44 14.80 0.93
N CYS A 72 -3.89 13.78 1.59
CA CYS A 72 -2.47 13.45 1.51
C CYS A 72 -2.09 12.96 0.10
N TYR A 73 -2.91 12.10 -0.50
CA TYR A 73 -2.75 11.64 -1.88
C TYR A 73 -2.74 12.81 -2.88
N GLU A 74 -3.69 13.75 -2.79
CA GLU A 74 -3.73 14.97 -3.62
C GLU A 74 -2.47 15.84 -3.48
N LYS A 75 -1.68 15.68 -2.41
CA LYS A 75 -0.41 16.38 -2.20
C LYS A 75 0.82 15.55 -2.58
N GLY A 76 0.63 14.38 -3.18
CA GLY A 76 1.71 13.51 -3.67
C GLY A 76 2.41 12.72 -2.56
N LYS A 77 1.72 12.41 -1.46
CA LYS A 77 2.28 11.51 -0.43
C LYS A 77 2.33 10.08 -0.96
N ILE A 78 3.55 9.56 -1.10
CA ILE A 78 3.81 8.21 -1.61
C ILE A 78 3.14 7.12 -0.77
N THR A 79 3.13 7.24 0.57
CA THR A 79 2.41 6.29 1.42
C THR A 79 0.91 6.30 1.12
N ALA A 80 0.32 7.48 0.90
CA ALA A 80 -1.10 7.59 0.55
C ALA A 80 -1.38 6.98 -0.84
N LEU A 81 -0.49 7.23 -1.80
CA LEU A 81 -0.54 6.63 -3.14
C LEU A 81 -0.49 5.09 -3.07
N PHE A 82 0.47 4.54 -2.33
CA PHE A 82 0.60 3.10 -2.11
C PHE A 82 -0.67 2.49 -1.50
N VAL A 83 -1.10 2.96 -0.33
CA VAL A 83 -2.23 2.31 0.37
C VAL A 83 -3.55 2.47 -0.39
N GLU A 84 -3.76 3.59 -1.09
CA GLU A 84 -4.94 3.82 -1.93
C GLU A 84 -4.94 2.91 -3.16
N SER A 85 -3.81 2.81 -3.86
CA SER A 85 -3.67 1.92 -5.02
C SER A 85 -3.91 0.45 -4.63
N LEU A 86 -3.36 0.04 -3.49
CA LEU A 86 -3.56 -1.30 -2.94
C LEU A 86 -5.03 -1.56 -2.60
N GLN A 87 -5.71 -0.61 -1.95
CA GLN A 87 -7.13 -0.76 -1.64
C GLN A 87 -7.98 -0.87 -2.92
N ARG A 88 -7.77 -0.03 -3.93
CA ARG A 88 -8.55 -0.10 -5.17
C ARG A 88 -8.32 -1.41 -5.92
N LEU A 89 -7.06 -1.83 -6.07
CA LEU A 89 -6.75 -3.11 -6.73
C LEU A 89 -7.39 -4.29 -5.99
N THR A 90 -7.37 -4.28 -4.66
CA THR A 90 -7.83 -5.41 -3.85
C THR A 90 -9.33 -5.40 -3.61
N GLN A 91 -10.02 -4.27 -3.73
CA GLN A 91 -11.46 -4.15 -3.44
C GLN A 91 -12.32 -3.92 -4.69
N ASP A 92 -11.83 -3.16 -5.67
CA ASP A 92 -12.56 -2.84 -6.91
C ASP A 92 -12.08 -3.70 -8.09
N GLY A 93 -10.84 -4.17 -8.03
CA GLY A 93 -10.19 -5.01 -9.02
C GLY A 93 -9.20 -4.27 -9.92
N PRO A 94 -8.65 -4.98 -10.92
CA PRO A 94 -7.57 -4.44 -11.73
C PRO A 94 -8.03 -3.33 -12.68
N SER A 95 -7.30 -2.22 -12.67
CA SER A 95 -7.33 -1.20 -13.73
C SER A 95 -5.93 -0.69 -14.01
N GLN A 96 -5.67 -0.30 -15.27
CA GLN A 96 -4.35 0.22 -15.66
C GLN A 96 -3.98 1.45 -14.83
N ASP A 97 -4.92 2.39 -14.65
CA ASP A 97 -4.70 3.59 -13.84
C ASP A 97 -4.25 3.27 -12.40
N THR A 98 -4.83 2.24 -11.79
CA THR A 98 -4.48 1.87 -10.41
C THR A 98 -3.17 1.08 -10.34
N LEU A 99 -2.86 0.27 -11.36
CA LEU A 99 -1.55 -0.35 -11.50
C LEU A 99 -0.45 0.68 -11.69
N ASP A 100 -0.68 1.71 -12.50
CA ASP A 100 0.26 2.82 -12.70
C ASP A 100 0.50 3.59 -11.40
N MET A 101 -0.56 3.83 -10.61
CA MET A 101 -0.44 4.41 -9.26
C MET A 101 0.45 3.55 -8.35
N LEU A 102 0.24 2.23 -8.32
CA LEU A 102 1.04 1.32 -7.50
C LEU A 102 2.50 1.28 -7.99
N ALA A 103 2.71 1.25 -9.31
CA ALA A 103 4.02 1.27 -9.94
C ALA A 103 4.84 2.51 -9.54
N GLU A 104 4.23 3.69 -9.50
CA GLU A 104 4.90 4.92 -9.07
C GLU A 104 5.43 4.79 -7.61
N SER A 105 4.62 4.23 -6.71
CA SER A 105 5.03 4.00 -5.32
C SER A 105 6.03 2.85 -5.12
N SER A 106 6.06 1.89 -6.05
CA SER A 106 6.91 0.67 -6.01
C SER A 106 8.42 0.96 -6.01
N THR A 107 8.81 2.13 -6.51
CA THR A 107 10.21 2.54 -6.58
C THR A 107 10.76 3.02 -5.23
N LEU A 108 9.88 3.29 -4.27
CA LEU A 108 10.21 4.03 -3.06
C LEU A 108 10.03 3.23 -1.76
N THR A 109 9.28 2.13 -1.78
CA THR A 109 9.10 1.26 -0.60
C THR A 109 9.10 -0.21 -0.99
N LEU A 110 9.65 -1.07 -0.13
CA LEU A 110 9.65 -2.53 -0.33
C LEU A 110 8.22 -3.10 -0.39
N ASN A 111 7.33 -2.61 0.48
CA ASN A 111 5.91 -3.01 0.48
C ASN A 111 5.23 -2.76 -0.87
N ALA A 112 5.42 -1.55 -1.42
CA ALA A 112 4.85 -1.22 -2.73
C ALA A 112 5.50 -2.02 -3.85
N HIS A 113 6.82 -2.28 -3.77
CA HIS A 113 7.54 -3.08 -4.75
C HIS A 113 7.02 -4.52 -4.81
N PHE A 114 6.92 -5.17 -3.65
CA PHE A 114 6.38 -6.51 -3.54
C PHE A 114 4.91 -6.57 -3.98
N ALA A 115 4.07 -5.65 -3.48
CA ALA A 115 2.66 -5.59 -3.87
C ALA A 115 2.50 -5.41 -5.38
N PHE A 116 3.34 -4.58 -6.01
CA PHE A 116 3.27 -4.35 -7.45
C PHE A 116 3.52 -5.62 -8.26
N GLY A 117 4.57 -6.39 -7.95
CA GLY A 117 4.83 -7.68 -8.61
C GLY A 117 3.65 -8.65 -8.46
N MET A 118 3.14 -8.81 -7.23
CA MET A 118 2.01 -9.69 -6.99
C MET A 118 0.75 -9.26 -7.74
N MET A 119 0.49 -7.94 -7.85
CA MET A 119 -0.66 -7.43 -8.61
C MET A 119 -0.50 -7.63 -10.12
N LEU A 120 0.71 -7.47 -10.68
CA LEU A 120 1.00 -7.81 -12.07
C LEU A 120 0.74 -9.30 -12.33
N LEU A 121 1.21 -10.15 -11.44
CA LEU A 121 1.00 -11.59 -11.54
C LEU A 121 -0.49 -11.98 -11.45
N CYS A 122 -1.22 -11.36 -10.53
CA CYS A 122 -2.68 -11.50 -10.42
C CYS A 122 -3.41 -11.04 -11.70
N CYS A 123 -2.84 -10.08 -12.44
CA CYS A 123 -3.36 -9.61 -13.73
C CYS A 123 -2.91 -10.46 -14.93
N GLY A 124 -2.06 -11.47 -14.74
CA GLY A 124 -1.52 -12.31 -15.82
C GLY A 124 -0.32 -11.71 -16.56
N ALA A 125 0.27 -10.62 -16.07
CA ALA A 125 1.48 -9.98 -16.62
C ALA A 125 2.75 -10.69 -16.12
N VAL A 126 2.92 -11.96 -16.53
CA VAL A 126 3.95 -12.86 -16.01
C VAL A 126 5.37 -12.42 -16.39
N GLU A 127 5.56 -11.90 -17.60
CA GLU A 127 6.88 -11.45 -18.05
C GLU A 127 7.35 -10.25 -17.22
N GLU A 128 6.49 -9.24 -17.07
CA GLU A 128 6.77 -8.04 -16.30
C GLU A 128 6.96 -8.34 -14.81
N ASP A 129 6.15 -9.23 -14.24
CA ASP A 129 6.28 -9.66 -12.84
C ASP A 129 7.66 -10.29 -12.55
N SER A 130 8.17 -11.14 -13.45
CA SER A 130 9.45 -11.83 -13.22
C SER A 130 10.61 -10.85 -12.94
N TYR A 131 10.66 -9.74 -13.68
CA TYR A 131 11.66 -8.69 -13.47
C TYR A 131 11.45 -7.94 -12.15
N VAL A 132 10.20 -7.73 -11.73
CA VAL A 132 9.86 -7.01 -10.50
C VAL A 132 10.17 -7.87 -9.27
N VAL A 133 9.88 -9.17 -9.30
CA VAL A 133 10.19 -10.08 -8.19
C VAL A 133 11.70 -10.28 -8.05
N GLU A 134 12.43 -10.44 -9.16
CA GLU A 134 13.89 -10.51 -9.12
C GLU A 134 14.48 -9.23 -8.50
N ALA A 135 14.03 -8.06 -8.96
CA ALA A 135 14.46 -6.77 -8.41
C ALA A 135 14.05 -6.57 -6.94
N PHE A 136 12.93 -7.15 -6.49
CA PHE A 136 12.56 -7.18 -5.07
C PHE A 136 13.56 -7.98 -4.24
N LEU A 137 13.87 -9.19 -4.70
CA LEU A 137 14.76 -10.11 -4.00
C LEU A 137 16.20 -9.60 -3.95
N GLU A 138 16.64 -8.85 -4.96
CA GLU A 138 17.92 -8.13 -4.95
C GLU A 138 17.95 -6.94 -3.98
N LYS A 139 16.81 -6.32 -3.68
CA LYS A 139 16.71 -5.15 -2.79
C LYS A 139 16.66 -5.52 -1.31
N VAL A 140 16.12 -6.68 -0.97
CA VAL A 140 16.07 -7.14 0.42
C VAL A 140 17.46 -7.59 0.87
N THR A 141 17.79 -7.29 2.11
CA THR A 141 19.09 -7.64 2.72
C THR A 141 19.21 -9.16 2.89
N ASP A 142 18.10 -9.80 3.25
CA ASP A 142 17.97 -11.23 3.41
C ASP A 142 16.50 -11.68 3.21
N LEU A 143 16.28 -13.00 3.17
CA LEU A 143 14.95 -13.57 3.01
C LEU A 143 14.02 -13.26 4.20
N ILE A 144 14.54 -12.98 5.39
CA ILE A 144 13.72 -12.64 6.56
C ILE A 144 13.07 -11.27 6.35
N GLU A 145 13.82 -10.27 5.88
CA GLU A 145 13.27 -8.97 5.49
C GLU A 145 12.22 -9.10 4.38
N GLY A 146 12.49 -9.99 3.41
CA GLY A 146 11.52 -10.38 2.40
C GLY A 146 10.22 -10.87 3.02
N PHE A 147 10.27 -11.89 3.88
CA PHE A 147 9.09 -12.43 4.55
C PHE A 147 8.33 -11.40 5.41
N LEU A 148 9.05 -10.55 6.16
CA LEU A 148 8.42 -9.48 6.94
C LEU A 148 7.67 -8.49 6.06
N THR A 149 8.22 -8.14 4.90
CA THR A 149 7.56 -7.29 3.90
C THR A 149 6.29 -7.96 3.39
N VAL A 150 6.37 -9.25 3.05
CA VAL A 150 5.22 -9.99 2.54
C VAL A 150 4.11 -10.09 3.58
N ASP A 151 4.45 -10.49 4.82
CA ASP A 151 3.49 -10.62 5.92
C ASP A 151 2.79 -9.29 6.18
N GLN A 152 3.51 -8.16 6.09
CA GLN A 152 2.94 -6.83 6.26
C GLN A 152 1.91 -6.51 5.17
N VAL A 153 2.23 -6.77 3.89
CA VAL A 153 1.30 -6.52 2.79
C VAL A 153 0.09 -7.46 2.86
N GLU A 154 0.29 -8.75 3.17
CA GLU A 154 -0.80 -9.69 3.37
C GLU A 154 -1.75 -9.24 4.48
N LEU A 155 -1.20 -8.83 5.64
CA LEU A 155 -2.00 -8.35 6.76
C LEU A 155 -2.80 -7.10 6.37
N GLN A 156 -2.17 -6.19 5.64
CA GLN A 156 -2.82 -4.98 5.17
C GLN A 156 -4.03 -5.30 4.29
N ILE A 157 -3.85 -6.17 3.29
CA ILE A 157 -4.94 -6.62 2.40
C ILE A 157 -6.06 -7.28 3.20
N LYS A 158 -5.73 -8.23 4.10
CA LYS A 158 -6.74 -8.90 4.96
C LYS A 158 -7.55 -7.89 5.78
N SER A 159 -6.90 -6.87 6.32
CA SER A 159 -7.54 -5.83 7.13
C SER A 159 -8.37 -4.83 6.32
N MET A 160 -8.24 -4.77 4.99
CA MET A 160 -9.12 -3.95 4.14
C MET A 160 -10.53 -4.56 4.00
N GLY A 161 -10.68 -5.85 4.30
CA GLY A 161 -11.96 -6.56 4.28
C GLY A 161 -12.15 -7.43 3.03
N ALA A 162 -13.26 -8.17 3.03
CA ALA A 162 -13.55 -9.22 2.03
C ALA A 162 -14.38 -8.73 0.82
N SER A 163 -14.61 -7.42 0.68
CA SER A 163 -15.47 -6.89 -0.39
C SER A 163 -14.91 -7.13 -1.78
N GLY A 164 -13.59 -7.27 -1.91
CA GLY A 164 -12.93 -7.58 -3.17
C GLY A 164 -13.08 -9.00 -3.70
N ALA A 165 -13.41 -9.99 -2.85
CA ALA A 165 -13.20 -11.42 -3.14
C ALA A 165 -13.56 -11.87 -4.59
N GLY A 166 -12.55 -12.36 -5.31
CA GLY A 166 -12.60 -12.81 -6.69
C GLY A 166 -12.37 -11.74 -7.76
N VAL A 167 -11.91 -10.52 -7.42
CA VAL A 167 -11.69 -9.44 -8.42
C VAL A 167 -10.67 -9.81 -9.51
N PHE A 168 -9.72 -10.69 -9.20
CA PHE A 168 -8.68 -11.10 -10.15
C PHE A 168 -8.99 -12.40 -10.91
N TYR A 169 -10.07 -13.14 -10.60
CA TYR A 169 -10.32 -14.48 -11.17
C TYR A 169 -10.41 -14.55 -12.70
N ARG A 170 -10.82 -13.47 -13.36
CA ARG A 170 -10.89 -13.41 -14.83
C ARG A 170 -9.59 -13.01 -15.50
N HIS A 171 -8.63 -12.50 -14.72
CA HIS A 171 -7.37 -11.96 -15.20
C HIS A 171 -6.22 -12.95 -14.92
N PHE A 172 -6.33 -13.71 -13.83
CA PHE A 172 -5.33 -14.68 -13.45
C PHE A 172 -5.30 -15.87 -14.40
N ASN A 173 -4.19 -16.05 -15.12
CA ASN A 173 -4.01 -17.15 -16.05
C ASN A 173 -2.89 -18.10 -15.59
N LEU A 174 -3.30 -19.17 -14.91
CA LEU A 174 -2.41 -20.25 -14.45
C LEU A 174 -1.59 -20.90 -15.57
N ILE A 175 -2.04 -20.82 -16.82
CA ILE A 175 -1.36 -21.45 -17.97
C ILE A 175 -0.16 -20.61 -18.42
N GLN A 176 -0.21 -19.28 -18.26
CA GLN A 176 0.87 -18.37 -18.67
C GLN A 176 2.03 -18.32 -17.67
N LEU A 177 1.80 -18.75 -16.43
CA LEU A 177 2.80 -18.82 -15.36
C LEU A 177 3.93 -19.85 -15.55
N GLY A 178 3.95 -20.54 -16.70
CA GLY A 178 5.00 -21.49 -17.03
C GLY A 178 4.98 -22.75 -16.16
N LEU A 179 5.94 -23.64 -16.40
CA LEU A 179 6.11 -24.86 -15.62
C LEU A 179 6.40 -24.50 -14.16
N ILE A 180 5.41 -24.70 -13.29
CA ILE A 180 5.54 -24.75 -11.83
C ILE A 180 6.86 -25.44 -11.51
N CYS A 181 7.71 -24.78 -10.73
CA CYS A 181 8.99 -25.32 -10.30
C CYS A 181 8.83 -26.79 -9.91
N LYS A 182 9.55 -27.68 -10.61
CA LYS A 182 9.49 -29.13 -10.36
C LYS A 182 10.40 -29.57 -9.21
N LEU A 183 11.06 -28.62 -8.55
CA LEU A 183 11.95 -28.90 -7.44
C LEU A 183 11.13 -29.12 -6.16
N VAL A 184 11.55 -30.11 -5.37
CA VAL A 184 10.99 -30.32 -4.03
C VAL A 184 11.68 -29.33 -3.11
N HIS A 185 10.91 -28.37 -2.60
CA HIS A 185 11.37 -27.41 -1.60
C HIS A 185 11.03 -27.95 -0.19
N PRO A 186 12.01 -28.45 0.58
CA PRO A 186 11.75 -29.17 1.83
C PRO A 186 11.30 -28.27 3.00
N THR A 187 11.48 -26.95 2.91
CA THR A 187 11.03 -25.97 3.92
C THR A 187 10.71 -24.61 3.26
N SER A 188 9.98 -23.73 3.96
CA SER A 188 9.63 -22.37 3.50
C SER A 188 10.83 -21.48 3.20
N PHE A 189 12.03 -21.83 3.68
CA PHE A 189 13.27 -21.06 3.48
C PHE A 189 14.07 -21.49 2.24
N ASP A 190 13.72 -22.63 1.63
CA ASP A 190 14.39 -23.18 0.44
C ASP A 190 13.49 -23.08 -0.79
N ILE A 191 12.73 -21.99 -0.97
CA ILE A 191 11.88 -21.80 -2.16
C ILE A 191 12.61 -20.97 -3.22
N CYS A 192 12.49 -21.32 -4.50
CA CYS A 192 13.02 -20.46 -5.56
C CYS A 192 12.11 -19.25 -5.78
N ASP A 193 12.64 -18.22 -6.43
CA ASP A 193 11.97 -16.94 -6.69
C ASP A 193 10.61 -17.12 -7.40
N HIS A 194 10.54 -18.06 -8.34
CA HIS A 194 9.29 -18.41 -9.02
C HIS A 194 8.25 -19.03 -8.08
N CYS A 195 8.68 -19.94 -7.19
CA CYS A 195 7.78 -20.51 -6.18
C CYS A 195 7.37 -19.49 -5.12
N PHE A 196 8.26 -18.56 -4.77
CA PHE A 196 7.96 -17.43 -3.91
C PHE A 196 6.82 -16.60 -4.52
N ALA A 197 7.01 -16.07 -5.73
CA ALA A 197 6.00 -15.26 -6.42
C ALA A 197 4.67 -15.99 -6.60
N PHE A 198 4.72 -17.24 -7.09
CA PHE A 198 3.52 -18.03 -7.32
C PHE A 198 2.71 -18.27 -6.05
N ASN A 199 3.37 -18.70 -4.96
CA ASN A 199 2.68 -18.97 -3.70
C ASN A 199 1.98 -17.74 -3.15
N TYR A 200 2.62 -16.57 -3.26
CA TYR A 200 2.05 -15.33 -2.75
C TYR A 200 0.97 -14.74 -3.66
N ALA A 201 1.11 -14.83 -4.99
CA ALA A 201 0.04 -14.42 -5.90
C ALA A 201 -1.21 -15.29 -5.74
N VAL A 202 -1.06 -16.61 -5.51
CA VAL A 202 -2.21 -17.48 -5.19
C VAL A 202 -2.84 -17.07 -3.86
N ARG A 203 -2.07 -16.68 -2.84
CA ARG A 203 -2.64 -16.14 -1.60
C ARG A 203 -3.41 -14.86 -1.84
N PHE A 204 -2.86 -13.93 -2.62
CA PHE A 204 -3.49 -12.65 -2.95
C PHE A 204 -4.81 -12.87 -3.70
N LEU A 205 -4.82 -13.77 -4.68
CA LEU A 205 -6.03 -14.18 -5.43
C LEU A 205 -7.13 -14.79 -4.55
N ASN A 206 -6.77 -15.41 -3.42
CA ASN A 206 -7.74 -15.96 -2.49
C ASN A 206 -8.25 -14.92 -1.48
N MET A 207 -7.52 -13.82 -1.28
CA MET A 207 -7.90 -12.71 -0.41
C MET A 207 -8.71 -11.64 -1.14
N CYS A 208 -8.37 -11.40 -2.41
CA CYS A 208 -8.93 -10.38 -3.29
C CYS A 208 -9.62 -11.04 -4.45
#